data_AF-A0A451AJR2-F1
#
_entry.id   AF-A0A451AJR2-F1
#
_cell.length_a   1.000
_cell.length_b   1.000
_cell.length_c   1.000
_cell.angle_alpha   90.00
_cell.angle_beta   90.00
_cell.angle_gamma   90.00
#
_symmetry.space_group_name_H-M   'P 1'
#
loop_
_entity.id
_entity.type
_entity.pdbx_description
1 polymer ?
#
loop_
_entity_poly.entity_id
_entity_poly.type
_entity_poly.pdbx_seq_one_letter_code
_entity_poly.pdbx_strand_id
1 'polypeptide(L)' 'MTIQAVANHLGVGWDMIKDIQARYLQHCFDKPKLCNLKRIAIDEIYLGGRSGYLTIV' A
#
# COMPACT_ATOMS: atom_id res chain seq x y z
N MET A 1 -11.24 6.93 -4.43
CA MET A 1 -10.67 8.05 -5.22
C MET A 1 -9.28 7.64 -5.67
N THR A 2 -8.92 7.76 -6.94
CA THR A 2 -7.61 7.31 -7.46
C THR A 2 -6.53 8.37 -7.23
N ILE A 3 -5.25 7.99 -7.26
CA ILE A 3 -4.12 8.95 -7.22
C ILE A 3 -4.29 10.04 -8.30
N GLN A 4 -4.69 9.64 -9.52
CA GLN A 4 -4.97 10.57 -10.61
C GLN A 4 -6.12 11.53 -10.32
N ALA A 5 -7.21 11.03 -9.72
CA ALA A 5 -8.36 11.88 -9.39
C ALA A 5 -7.98 12.95 -8.35
N VAL A 6 -7.18 12.58 -7.34
CA VAL A 6 -6.68 13.52 -6.33
C VAL A 6 -5.72 14.54 -6.96
N ALA A 7 -4.80 14.07 -7.81
CA ALA A 7 -3.86 14.93 -8.53
C ALA A 7 -4.59 15.98 -9.39
N ASN A 8 -5.60 15.55 -10.15
CA ASN A 8 -6.44 16.43 -10.96
C ASN A 8 -7.23 17.42 -10.10
N HIS A 9 -7.79 16.97 -8.98
CA HIS A 9 -8.59 17.82 -8.09
C HIS A 9 -7.75 18.92 -7.42
N LEU A 10 -6.50 18.61 -7.07
CA LEU A 10 -5.59 19.53 -6.39
C LEU A 10 -4.69 20.32 -7.35
N GLY A 11 -4.73 20.04 -8.65
CA GLY A 11 -3.88 20.69 -9.65
C GLY A 11 -2.39 20.38 -9.50
N VAL A 12 -2.05 19.22 -8.94
CA VAL A 12 -0.67 18.78 -8.69
C VAL A 12 -0.30 17.54 -9.50
N GLY A 13 0.99 17.23 -9.57
CA GLY A 13 1.49 16.05 -10.27
C GLY A 13 1.05 14.74 -9.63
N TRP A 14 0.82 13.72 -10.47
CA TRP A 14 0.49 12.36 -10.02
C TRP A 14 1.56 11.77 -9.09
N ASP A 15 2.84 11.96 -9.42
CA ASP A 15 3.96 11.47 -8.61
C ASP A 15 3.99 12.12 -7.21
N MET A 16 3.59 13.39 -7.09
CA MET A 16 3.54 14.08 -5.80
C MET A 16 2.50 13.43 -4.88
N ILE A 17 1.30 13.14 -5.38
CA ILE A 17 0.26 12.44 -4.60
C ILE A 17 0.71 11.02 -4.26
N LYS A 18 1.31 10.31 -5.23
CA LYS A 18 1.83 8.95 -5.01
C LYS A 18 2.88 8.92 -3.91
N ASP A 19 3.81 9.87 -3.91
CA ASP A 19 4.89 9.95 -2.93
C ASP A 19 4.39 10.34 -1.53
N ILE A 20 3.38 11.22 -1.44
CA ILE A 20 2.68 11.51 -0.17
C ILE A 20 2.05 10.21 0.38
N GLN A 21 1.33 9.46 -0.45
CA GLN A 21 0.69 8.22 -0.04
C GLN A 21 1.70 7.17 0.39
N ALA A 22 2.82 7.02 -0.35
CA ALA A 22 3.87 6.07 -0.02
C ALA A 22 4.53 6.38 1.34
N ARG A 23 4.86 7.65 1.59
CA ARG A 23 5.42 8.10 2.87
C ARG A 23 4.48 7.88 4.04
N TYR A 24 3.18 8.14 3.84
CA TYR A 24 2.17 7.86 4.85
C TYR A 24 2.09 6.36 5.19
N LEU A 25 2.05 5.49 4.16
CA LEU A 25 1.98 4.05 4.37
C LEU A 25 3.22 3.51 5.08
N GLN A 26 4.41 3.95 4.69
CA GLN A 26 5.65 3.61 5.39
C GLN A 26 5.59 4.05 6.85
N HIS A 27 5.24 5.31 7.12
CA HIS A 27 5.17 5.82 8.48
C HIS A 27 4.19 5.03 9.37
N CYS A 28 3.02 4.64 8.82
CA CYS A 28 1.98 3.97 9.59
C CYS A 28 2.18 2.45 9.74
N PHE A 29 2.82 1.79 8.77
CA PHE A 29 2.79 0.32 8.68
C PHE A 29 4.17 -0.35 8.57
N ASP A 30 5.28 0.40 8.57
CA ASP A 30 6.64 -0.17 8.49
C ASP A 30 7.02 -1.05 9.69
N LYS A 31 6.34 -0.88 10.84
CA LYS A 31 6.69 -1.59 12.09
C LYS A 31 5.48 -2.29 12.71
N PRO A 32 5.07 -3.46 12.20
CA PRO A 32 4.04 -4.27 12.84
C PRO A 32 4.50 -4.72 14.23
N LYS A 33 3.59 -4.66 15.21
CA LYS A 33 3.88 -5.07 16.59
C LYS A 33 3.83 -6.60 16.71
N LEU A 34 4.99 -7.24 16.68
CA LEU A 34 5.11 -8.70 16.74
C LEU A 34 5.47 -9.25 18.14
N CYS A 35 5.69 -8.38 19.13
CA CYS A 35 6.29 -8.74 20.42
C CYS A 35 5.55 -9.85 21.20
N ASN A 36 4.24 -10.00 21.00
CA ASN A 36 3.43 -11.02 21.67
C ASN A 36 2.71 -11.96 20.66
N LEU A 37 3.15 -11.97 19.40
CA LEU A 37 2.48 -12.73 18.35
C LEU A 37 2.80 -14.23 18.51
N LYS A 38 1.76 -15.07 18.61
CA LYS A 38 1.90 -16.53 18.76
C LYS A 38 1.63 -17.32 17.46
N ARG A 39 0.91 -16.72 16.52
CA ARG A 39 0.52 -17.32 15.24
C ARG A 39 0.44 -16.20 14.21
N ILE A 40 0.85 -16.49 12.98
CA ILE A 40 0.74 -15.57 11.85
C ILE A 40 -0.10 -16.24 10.78
N ALA A 41 -0.94 -15.45 10.11
CA ALA A 41 -1.68 -15.90 8.94
C ALA A 41 -0.93 -15.42 7.70
N ILE A 42 -0.89 -16.27 6.68
CA ILE A 42 -0.37 -15.91 5.38
C ILE A 42 -1.52 -16.09 4.41
N ASP A 43 -1.75 -15.07 3.59
CA ASP A 43 -2.76 -15.10 2.55
C ASP A 43 -2.16 -14.68 1.20
N GLU A 44 -2.84 -15.01 0.12
CA GLU A 44 -2.44 -14.66 -1.23
C GLU A 44 -3.56 -13.96 -1.98
N ILE A 45 -3.26 -12.78 -2.54
CA ILE A 45 -4.19 -12.04 -3.38
C ILE A 45 -3.78 -12.17 -4.84
N TYR A 46 -4.64 -12.72 -5.68
CA TYR A 46 -4.42 -12.73 -7.13
C TYR A 46 -4.62 -11.32 -7.71
N LEU A 47 -3.57 -10.76 -8.31
CA LEU A 47 -3.55 -9.43 -8.91
C LEU A 47 -3.73 -9.43 -10.44
N GLY A 48 -3.91 -10.61 -11.06
CA GLY A 48 -4.11 -10.76 -12.50
C GLY A 48 -2.89 -11.31 -13.24
N GLY A 49 -3.07 -11.71 -14.50
CA GLY A 49 -2.10 -12.55 -15.23
C GLY A 49 -0.70 -11.96 -15.45
N ARG A 50 -0.54 -10.62 -15.39
CA ARG A 50 0.76 -9.96 -15.47
C ARG A 50 1.49 -9.89 -14.12
N SER A 51 0.73 -9.82 -13.03
CA SER A 51 1.25 -9.55 -11.68
C SER A 51 1.25 -10.78 -10.77
N GLY A 52 0.51 -11.83 -11.12
CA GLY A 52 0.45 -13.08 -10.37
C GLY A 52 -0.25 -12.94 -9.02
N TYR A 53 0.29 -13.60 -7.99
CA TYR A 53 -0.21 -13.55 -6.62
C TYR A 53 0.70 -12.67 -5.75
N LEU A 54 0.08 -11.91 -4.85
CA LEU A 54 0.76 -11.14 -3.81
C LEU A 54 0.53 -11.83 -2.47
N THR A 55 1.60 -12.29 -1.84
CA THR A 55 1.56 -12.80 -0.47
C THR A 55 1.44 -11.66 0.52
N ILE A 56 0.50 -11.78 1.47
CA ILE A 56 0.29 -10.86 2.58
C ILE A 56 0.50 -11.64 3.89
N VAL A 57 1.16 -10.99 4.85
CA VAL A 57 1.60 -11.55 6.13
C VAL A 57 1.21 -10.62 7.26
#